data_AF-A0A7D9DVI9-F1
#
_entry.id   AF-A0A7D9DVI9-F1
#
_cell.length_a   1.000
_cell.length_b   1.000
_cell.length_c   1.000
_cell.angle_alpha   90.00
_cell.angle_beta   90.00
_cell.angle_gamma   90.00
#
_symmetry.space_group_name_H-M   'P 1'
#
loop_
_entity.id
_entity.type
_entity.pdbx_description
1 polymer ?
#
loop_
_entity_poly.entity_id
_entity_poly.type
_entity_poly.pdbx_seq_one_letter_code
_entity_poly.pdbx_strand_id
1 'polypeptide(L)'
;MKLALLSVVILSIWTCVKGDEHDHNYQNQEEVVLWMNTVGPYHNRQETYNYFSLPFCKGEKTTISHYHESLADAIQGVELEFSGLDIAFKVNKPSAKVCEMDVNEENFQSLKYAVDNHYWYQMYIDDLPIWGIVGEVDQSKDYYIWTHKKFEIGYNDNQIVDVNLTSETKAKLTVGSKMMFTYEVTWKPSTTLFSKRYDKYLDPNFFQHRIHWFSIFNSFMMVIFLVGLVSMILMRTLRKDYARYSKEDDLDDMERDLGDEYGWKQVHGDVFRSASYPLLFSSLVGSGYQLAVVGFLVIVMSIIGDLYTERGSILTTSIFVYAATAPVNGYFGGSLYSRQSGKGWIKQMLFSTALFPSMICGTAFLINFVAIYYRASRAIPFTSMLSVAAICLFVILPLNLVGTVLGRNMAGTPDYPCRINTVPRPIPEKK
;
A
#
# COMPACT_ATOMS: atom_id res chain seq x y z
N MET A 1 25.76 -35.21 15.24
CA MET A 1 25.87 -34.03 16.11
C MET A 1 25.31 -32.74 15.49
N LYS A 2 25.47 -32.48 14.17
CA LYS A 2 24.92 -31.27 13.51
C LYS A 2 23.40 -31.26 13.29
N LEU A 3 22.76 -32.43 13.07
CA LEU A 3 21.29 -32.50 12.92
C LEU A 3 20.54 -32.32 14.25
N ALA A 4 21.09 -32.83 15.35
CA ALA A 4 20.47 -32.75 16.68
C ALA A 4 20.44 -31.30 17.21
N LEU A 5 21.46 -30.48 16.87
CA LEU A 5 21.50 -29.07 17.24
C LEU A 5 20.44 -28.26 16.47
N LEU A 6 20.21 -28.59 15.19
CA LEU A 6 19.19 -27.94 14.36
C LEU A 6 17.77 -28.25 14.87
N SER A 7 17.51 -29.49 15.26
CA SER A 7 16.21 -29.90 15.84
C SER A 7 15.96 -29.29 17.21
N VAL A 8 16.99 -29.07 18.04
CA VAL A 8 16.84 -28.39 19.34
C VAL A 8 16.57 -26.89 19.14
N VAL A 9 17.18 -26.25 18.15
CA VAL A 9 16.88 -24.84 17.80
C VAL A 9 15.46 -24.70 17.25
N ILE A 10 15.00 -25.64 16.42
CA ILE A 10 13.62 -25.63 15.89
C ILE A 10 12.59 -25.92 17.00
N LEU A 11 12.88 -26.83 17.94
CA LEU A 11 11.99 -27.09 19.09
C LEU A 11 12.00 -25.96 20.13
N SER A 12 13.13 -25.26 20.32
CA SER A 12 13.21 -24.13 21.26
C SER A 12 12.48 -22.88 20.76
N ILE A 13 12.23 -22.79 19.46
CA ILE A 13 11.40 -21.71 18.87
C ILE A 13 9.90 -21.93 19.17
N TRP A 14 9.49 -23.15 19.54
CA TRP A 14 8.08 -23.48 19.78
C TRP A 14 7.57 -23.25 21.21
N THR A 15 8.43 -22.97 22.20
CA THR A 15 8.01 -23.01 23.62
C THR A 15 7.91 -21.66 24.34
N CYS A 16 7.93 -20.54 23.63
CA CYS A 16 7.61 -19.23 24.21
C CYS A 16 6.74 -18.40 23.26
N VAL A 17 5.61 -18.96 22.82
CA VAL A 17 4.53 -18.14 22.26
C VAL A 17 3.75 -17.61 23.46
N LYS A 18 4.12 -16.43 23.94
CA LYS A 18 3.24 -15.64 24.78
C LYS A 18 2.23 -15.02 23.84
N GLY A 19 0.95 -15.35 24.04
CA GLY A 19 -0.11 -14.61 23.37
C GLY A 19 0.02 -13.14 23.73
N ASP A 20 -0.10 -12.26 22.74
CA ASP A 20 0.03 -10.82 22.84
C ASP A 20 -0.77 -10.19 21.67
N GLU A 21 -0.74 -8.87 21.51
CA GLU A 21 -1.26 -8.13 20.35
C GLU A 21 -0.75 -8.71 19.01
N HIS A 22 0.39 -9.40 18.99
CA HIS A 22 0.95 -10.06 17.81
C HIS A 22 0.19 -11.32 17.36
N ASP A 23 -0.28 -12.12 18.32
CA ASP A 23 -1.01 -13.36 18.04
C ASP A 23 -2.52 -13.19 18.25
N HIS A 24 -2.94 -11.97 18.62
CA HIS A 24 -4.30 -11.56 18.96
C HIS A 24 -4.97 -12.50 19.99
N ASN A 25 -4.19 -13.00 20.94
CA ASN A 25 -4.62 -13.97 21.93
C ASN A 25 -4.09 -13.55 23.30
N TYR A 26 -4.99 -13.30 24.23
CA TYR A 26 -4.68 -12.67 25.52
C TYR A 26 -4.96 -13.63 26.68
N GLN A 27 -4.05 -13.64 27.65
CA GLN A 27 -4.28 -14.25 28.95
C GLN A 27 -5.16 -13.34 29.82
N ASN A 28 -5.89 -13.94 30.76
CA ASN A 28 -6.70 -13.15 31.69
C ASN A 28 -5.80 -12.18 32.48
N GLN A 29 -6.24 -10.91 32.59
CA GLN A 29 -5.49 -9.83 33.24
C GLN A 29 -4.19 -9.41 32.53
N GLU A 30 -3.94 -9.91 31.31
CA GLU A 30 -2.84 -9.43 30.48
C GLU A 30 -3.07 -7.97 30.08
N GLU A 31 -1.97 -7.24 29.89
CA GLU A 31 -2.02 -5.85 29.46
C GLU A 31 -2.60 -5.73 28.06
N VAL A 32 -3.55 -4.80 27.87
CA VAL A 32 -4.07 -4.43 26.56
C VAL A 32 -3.65 -2.99 26.28
N VAL A 33 -2.89 -2.79 25.21
CA VAL A 33 -2.33 -1.48 24.88
C VAL A 33 -3.32 -0.68 24.04
N LEU A 34 -3.64 0.54 24.49
CA LEU A 34 -4.33 1.54 23.67
C LEU A 34 -3.30 2.47 23.03
N TRP A 35 -3.22 2.39 21.71
CA TRP A 35 -2.32 3.20 20.88
C TRP A 35 -3.03 4.45 20.38
N MET A 36 -2.43 5.61 20.62
CA MET A 36 -2.86 6.90 20.08
C MET A 36 -2.14 7.12 18.75
N ASN A 37 -2.85 7.46 17.67
CA ASN A 37 -2.24 7.64 16.35
C ASN A 37 -2.30 9.10 15.94
N THR A 38 -3.39 9.50 15.28
CA THR A 38 -3.47 10.80 14.61
C THR A 38 -4.70 11.60 15.00
N VAL A 39 -4.60 12.91 14.83
CA VAL A 39 -5.71 13.86 14.89
C VAL A 39 -5.70 14.72 13.62
N GLY A 40 -6.85 15.14 13.13
CA GLY A 40 -6.93 16.02 11.97
C GLY A 40 -8.34 16.51 11.68
N PRO A 41 -8.49 17.50 10.76
CA PRO A 41 -9.79 18.00 10.35
C PRO A 41 -10.61 16.93 9.61
N TYR A 42 -11.92 16.86 9.88
CA TYR A 42 -12.80 15.89 9.22
C TYR A 42 -12.92 16.14 7.71
N HIS A 43 -12.88 17.40 7.28
CA HIS A 43 -13.03 17.80 5.88
C HIS A 43 -11.78 17.57 5.03
N ASN A 44 -10.59 17.49 5.64
CA ASN A 44 -9.34 17.22 4.94
C ASN A 44 -8.64 15.99 5.51
N ARG A 45 -9.05 14.81 5.04
CA ARG A 45 -8.48 13.53 5.49
C ARG A 45 -7.00 13.34 5.15
N GLN A 46 -6.39 14.19 4.32
CA GLN A 46 -4.96 14.11 4.01
C GLN A 46 -4.08 14.83 5.03
N GLU A 47 -4.66 15.73 5.80
CA GLU A 47 -4.00 16.52 6.83
C GLU A 47 -4.16 15.81 8.18
N THR A 48 -3.06 15.29 8.70
CA THR A 48 -3.04 14.56 9.97
C THR A 48 -1.82 14.97 10.78
N TYR A 49 -2.02 15.09 12.09
CA TYR A 49 -1.03 15.46 13.10
C TYR A 49 -1.00 14.39 14.19
N ASN A 50 0.04 14.38 15.01
CA ASN A 50 0.14 13.42 16.11
C ASN A 50 -0.97 13.69 17.13
N TYR A 51 -1.52 12.63 17.73
CA TYR A 51 -2.62 12.76 18.69
C TYR A 51 -2.32 13.77 19.82
N PHE A 52 -1.09 13.75 20.35
CA PHE A 52 -0.64 14.64 21.42
C PHE A 52 -0.13 16.01 20.94
N SER A 53 -0.36 16.36 19.66
CA SER A 53 -0.19 17.75 19.20
C SER A 53 -1.28 18.67 19.77
N LEU A 54 -2.46 18.12 20.05
CA LEU A 54 -3.46 18.76 20.91
C LEU A 54 -3.09 18.51 22.38
N PRO A 55 -3.50 19.41 23.30
CA PRO A 55 -3.17 19.31 24.73
C PRO A 55 -3.98 18.21 25.44
N PHE A 56 -4.10 17.03 24.84
CA PHE A 56 -4.62 15.85 25.51
C PHE A 56 -3.61 15.28 26.49
N CYS A 57 -4.12 14.67 27.54
CA CYS A 57 -3.28 14.08 28.57
C CYS A 57 -2.75 12.71 28.18
N LYS A 58 -1.50 12.46 28.58
CA LYS A 58 -0.93 11.12 28.70
C LYS A 58 -1.29 10.55 30.06
N GLY A 59 -1.63 9.26 30.11
CA GLY A 59 -1.86 8.56 31.37
C GLY A 59 -0.58 8.35 32.17
N GLU A 60 -0.73 7.84 33.39
CA GLU A 60 0.37 7.71 34.36
C GLU A 60 1.38 6.61 34.00
N LYS A 61 0.97 5.61 33.22
CA LYS A 61 1.82 4.49 32.85
C LYS A 61 2.85 4.91 31.80
N THR A 62 4.13 4.72 32.10
CA THR A 62 5.25 5.14 31.22
C THR A 62 5.94 3.97 30.52
N THR A 63 5.79 2.74 31.03
CA THR A 63 6.41 1.54 30.46
C THR A 63 5.37 0.65 29.82
N ILE A 64 5.63 0.28 28.57
CA ILE A 64 4.90 -0.74 27.82
C ILE A 64 5.62 -2.08 27.95
N SER A 65 4.87 -3.18 27.96
CA SER A 65 5.42 -4.53 27.91
C SER A 65 6.00 -4.86 26.53
N HIS A 66 5.33 -4.41 25.46
CA HIS A 66 5.68 -4.69 24.07
C HIS A 66 5.44 -3.45 23.18
N TYR A 67 6.39 -3.15 22.28
CA TYR A 67 6.30 -2.07 21.28
C TYR A 67 6.18 -2.68 19.90
N HIS A 68 5.18 -2.27 19.11
CA HIS A 68 4.99 -2.75 17.75
C HIS A 68 4.81 -1.58 16.78
N GLU A 69 5.76 -1.43 15.86
CA GLU A 69 5.63 -0.59 14.69
C GLU A 69 6.31 -1.34 13.54
N SER A 70 5.55 -1.67 12.48
CA SER A 70 6.14 -2.30 11.30
C SER A 70 6.79 -1.25 10.40
N LEU A 71 7.74 -1.68 9.56
CA LEU A 71 8.32 -0.80 8.54
C LEU A 71 7.23 -0.20 7.63
N ALA A 72 6.17 -0.95 7.34
CA ALA A 72 5.05 -0.46 6.55
C ALA A 72 4.24 0.61 7.28
N ASP A 73 4.01 0.45 8.58
CA ASP A 73 3.33 1.47 9.40
C ASP A 73 4.11 2.78 9.41
N ALA A 74 5.43 2.68 9.61
CA ALA A 74 6.33 3.83 9.58
C ALA A 74 6.37 4.52 8.20
N ILE A 75 6.26 3.77 7.10
CA ILE A 75 6.19 4.33 5.74
C ILE A 75 4.81 4.97 5.47
N GLN A 76 3.74 4.45 6.06
CA GLN A 76 2.40 5.04 5.97
C GLN A 76 2.24 6.28 6.86
N GLY A 77 3.20 6.55 7.75
CA GLY A 77 3.15 7.66 8.69
C GLY A 77 2.18 7.41 9.83
N VAL A 78 2.08 6.15 10.24
CA VAL A 78 1.41 5.74 11.47
C VAL A 78 2.42 5.92 12.60
N GLU A 79 2.14 6.84 13.51
CA GLU A 79 2.99 7.11 14.68
C GLU A 79 2.20 6.70 15.92
N LEU A 80 2.47 5.50 16.44
CA LEU A 80 1.76 4.95 17.59
C LEU A 80 2.40 5.45 18.89
N GLU A 81 1.73 6.38 19.55
CA GLU A 81 2.09 6.82 20.88
C GLU A 81 1.28 6.09 21.95
N PHE A 82 1.95 5.61 22.99
CA PHE A 82 1.27 4.94 24.10
C PHE A 82 0.36 5.91 24.86
N SER A 83 -0.89 5.49 25.09
CA SER A 83 -1.87 6.31 25.81
C SER A 83 -1.55 6.52 27.29
N GLY A 84 -0.79 5.63 27.93
CA GLY A 84 -0.55 5.63 29.37
C GLY A 84 -1.72 5.13 30.21
N LEU A 85 -2.80 4.63 29.57
CA LEU A 85 -3.94 4.04 30.26
C LEU A 85 -3.64 2.59 30.65
N ASP A 86 -4.08 2.21 31.84
CA ASP A 86 -3.92 0.86 32.35
C ASP A 86 -5.20 0.07 32.07
N ILE A 87 -5.15 -0.77 31.04
CA ILE A 87 -6.24 -1.62 30.58
C ILE A 87 -5.77 -3.07 30.67
N ALA A 88 -6.56 -3.92 31.32
CA ALA A 88 -6.26 -5.34 31.49
C ALA A 88 -7.38 -6.20 30.89
N PHE A 89 -6.99 -7.28 30.21
CA PHE A 89 -7.90 -8.16 29.48
C PHE A 89 -8.93 -8.80 30.43
N LYS A 90 -10.22 -8.67 30.08
CA LYS A 90 -11.40 -9.10 30.87
C LYS A 90 -11.54 -8.47 32.26
N VAL A 91 -10.84 -7.37 32.54
CA VAL A 91 -10.97 -6.63 33.81
C VAL A 91 -11.71 -5.32 33.58
N ASN A 92 -12.93 -5.22 34.11
CA ASN A 92 -13.68 -3.97 34.09
C ASN A 92 -12.99 -2.93 34.96
N LYS A 93 -12.86 -1.72 34.42
CA LYS A 93 -12.27 -0.59 35.13
C LYS A 93 -13.32 0.50 35.28
N PRO A 94 -13.77 0.79 36.52
CA PRO A 94 -14.71 1.89 36.75
C PRO A 94 -14.04 3.22 36.38
N SER A 95 -14.85 4.26 36.23
CA SER A 95 -14.38 5.61 35.86
C SER A 95 -13.17 6.04 36.69
N ALA A 96 -12.02 6.12 36.04
CA ALA A 96 -10.74 6.50 36.61
C ALA A 96 -10.26 7.84 36.03
N LYS A 97 -9.57 8.63 36.85
CA LYS A 97 -8.93 9.88 36.41
C LYS A 97 -7.73 9.53 35.53
N VAL A 98 -7.64 10.16 34.36
CA VAL A 98 -6.43 10.14 33.51
C VAL A 98 -5.49 11.24 33.98
N CYS A 99 -6.00 12.47 34.07
CA CYS A 99 -5.24 13.67 34.42
C CYS A 99 -6.20 14.82 34.78
N GLU A 100 -5.61 15.95 35.14
CA GLU A 100 -6.27 17.24 35.17
C GLU A 100 -5.45 18.23 34.35
N MET A 101 -6.12 18.98 33.47
CA MET A 101 -5.49 19.95 32.58
C MET A 101 -6.00 21.35 32.91
N ASP A 102 -5.06 22.27 33.11
CA ASP A 102 -5.37 23.69 33.22
C ASP A 102 -5.52 24.31 31.81
N VAL A 103 -6.63 25.01 31.58
CA VAL A 103 -6.93 25.64 30.29
C VAL A 103 -6.25 27.00 30.20
N ASN A 104 -4.99 26.99 29.74
CA ASN A 104 -4.23 28.19 29.39
C ASN A 104 -4.71 28.78 28.05
N GLU A 105 -4.34 30.02 27.75
CA GLU A 105 -4.72 30.69 26.49
C GLU A 105 -4.28 29.89 25.25
N GLU A 106 -3.06 29.33 25.26
CA GLU A 106 -2.54 28.51 24.16
C GLU A 106 -3.36 27.22 23.95
N ASN A 107 -3.65 26.50 25.04
CA ASN A 107 -4.47 25.28 25.01
C ASN A 107 -5.89 25.59 24.55
N PHE A 108 -6.44 26.72 25.00
CA PHE A 108 -7.75 27.22 24.61
C PHE A 108 -7.81 27.47 23.10
N GLN A 109 -6.86 28.21 22.53
CA GLN A 109 -6.85 28.51 21.09
C GLN A 109 -6.68 27.24 20.25
N SER A 110 -5.81 26.32 20.69
CA SER A 110 -5.57 25.05 19.98
C SER A 110 -6.81 24.17 19.96
N LEU A 111 -7.48 23.99 21.10
CA LEU A 111 -8.71 23.21 21.20
C LEU A 111 -9.88 23.90 20.49
N LYS A 112 -9.99 25.22 20.60
CA LYS A 112 -10.99 26.00 19.86
C LYS A 112 -10.83 25.80 18.35
N TYR A 113 -9.61 25.94 17.83
CA TYR A 113 -9.31 25.71 16.42
C TYR A 113 -9.67 24.28 15.98
N ALA A 114 -9.35 23.28 16.81
CA ALA A 114 -9.69 21.88 16.55
C ALA A 114 -11.22 21.67 16.49
N VAL A 115 -11.97 22.29 17.42
CA VAL A 115 -13.44 22.19 17.44
C VAL A 115 -14.08 22.93 16.27
N ASP A 116 -13.63 24.15 15.95
CA ASP A 116 -14.12 24.93 14.80
C ASP A 116 -13.96 24.14 13.47
N ASN A 117 -12.83 23.46 13.30
CA ASN A 117 -12.52 22.68 12.10
C ASN A 117 -12.98 21.21 12.18
N HIS A 118 -13.81 20.86 13.15
CA HIS A 118 -14.38 19.51 13.32
C HIS A 118 -13.30 18.43 13.34
N TYR A 119 -12.31 18.59 14.22
CA TYR A 119 -11.22 17.62 14.34
C TYR A 119 -11.72 16.28 14.87
N TRP A 120 -11.23 15.23 14.24
CA TRP A 120 -11.39 13.85 14.68
C TRP A 120 -10.01 13.30 15.10
N TYR A 121 -10.02 12.30 15.95
CA TYR A 121 -8.83 11.56 16.35
C TYR A 121 -9.00 10.06 16.12
N GLN A 122 -7.87 9.38 15.97
CA GLN A 122 -7.77 7.95 15.77
C GLN A 122 -6.95 7.30 16.87
N MET A 123 -7.43 6.16 17.34
CA MET A 123 -6.73 5.27 18.26
C MET A 123 -6.86 3.83 17.78
N TYR A 124 -6.07 2.93 18.36
CA TYR A 124 -6.13 1.50 18.07
C TYR A 124 -6.04 0.68 19.35
N ILE A 125 -6.81 -0.40 19.40
CA ILE A 125 -6.67 -1.49 20.37
C ILE A 125 -6.67 -2.78 19.54
N ASP A 126 -5.61 -3.58 19.63
CA ASP A 126 -5.52 -4.86 18.92
C ASP A 126 -5.79 -4.75 17.41
N ASP A 127 -5.11 -3.81 16.76
CA ASP A 127 -5.31 -3.36 15.37
C ASP A 127 -6.68 -2.74 15.03
N LEU A 128 -7.69 -2.85 15.89
CA LEU A 128 -9.03 -2.33 15.64
C LEU A 128 -9.05 -0.80 15.73
N PRO A 129 -9.44 -0.09 14.65
CA PRO A 129 -9.47 1.36 14.66
C PRO A 129 -10.65 1.89 15.47
N ILE A 130 -10.37 2.96 16.22
CA ILE A 130 -11.33 3.68 17.03
C ILE A 130 -11.25 5.15 16.64
N TRP A 131 -12.39 5.76 16.35
CA TRP A 131 -12.48 7.17 16.01
C TRP A 131 -13.30 7.92 17.04
N GLY A 132 -12.92 9.16 17.31
CA GLY A 132 -13.73 10.08 18.10
C GLY A 132 -13.57 11.51 17.61
N ILE A 133 -14.51 12.35 18.01
CA ILE A 133 -14.46 13.80 17.74
C ILE A 133 -13.89 14.51 18.96
N VAL A 134 -13.11 15.56 18.73
CA VAL A 134 -12.48 16.35 19.80
C VAL A 134 -13.53 17.06 20.66
N GLY A 135 -14.54 17.64 20.00
CA GLY A 135 -15.57 18.43 20.65
C GLY A 135 -16.64 18.88 19.67
N GLU A 136 -17.51 19.78 20.12
CA GLU A 136 -18.60 20.33 19.33
C GLU A 136 -18.87 21.79 19.72
N VAL A 137 -19.45 22.53 18.78
CA VAL A 137 -19.94 23.89 19.00
C VAL A 137 -21.43 23.82 19.27
N ASP A 138 -21.87 24.39 20.39
CA ASP A 138 -23.29 24.48 20.71
C ASP A 138 -23.96 25.62 19.91
N GLN A 139 -25.29 25.63 19.86
CA GLN A 139 -26.08 26.67 19.19
C GLN A 139 -25.78 28.08 19.72
N SER A 140 -25.37 28.17 20.99
CA SER A 140 -24.96 29.41 21.67
C SER A 140 -23.56 29.92 21.24
N LYS A 141 -22.89 29.25 20.29
CA LYS A 141 -21.48 29.49 19.89
C LYS A 141 -20.47 29.28 21.04
N ASP A 142 -20.86 28.50 22.03
CA ASP A 142 -19.97 28.04 23.08
C ASP A 142 -19.25 26.77 22.62
N TYR A 143 -17.96 26.67 22.98
CA TYR A 143 -17.09 25.56 22.63
C TYR A 143 -17.10 24.50 23.72
N TYR A 144 -17.32 23.24 23.35
CA TYR A 144 -17.30 22.11 24.27
C TYR A 144 -16.33 21.03 23.80
N ILE A 145 -15.67 20.39 24.75
CA ILE A 145 -14.83 19.21 24.50
C ILE A 145 -15.36 18.00 25.27
N TRP A 146 -15.06 16.81 24.76
CA TRP A 146 -15.43 15.55 25.41
C TRP A 146 -14.32 15.10 26.36
N THR A 147 -14.62 15.01 27.66
CA THR A 147 -13.61 14.71 28.69
C THR A 147 -13.69 13.29 29.25
N HIS A 148 -14.81 12.59 29.08
CA HIS A 148 -14.96 11.20 29.50
C HIS A 148 -14.93 10.26 28.28
N LYS A 149 -14.05 9.26 28.32
CA LYS A 149 -13.96 8.21 27.28
C LYS A 149 -14.37 6.86 27.86
N LYS A 150 -15.49 6.33 27.39
CA LYS A 150 -15.97 5.01 27.77
C LYS A 150 -15.67 4.00 26.67
N PHE A 151 -14.83 3.03 27.00
CA PHE A 151 -14.46 1.93 26.12
C PHE A 151 -15.33 0.72 26.44
N GLU A 152 -16.07 0.23 25.45
CA GLU A 152 -16.74 -1.07 25.52
C GLU A 152 -16.00 -2.05 24.61
N ILE A 153 -15.33 -3.03 25.21
CA ILE A 153 -14.48 -3.99 24.50
C ILE A 153 -15.18 -5.35 24.47
N GLY A 154 -15.50 -5.81 23.27
CA GLY A 154 -16.05 -7.13 22.99
C GLY A 154 -14.95 -8.18 22.93
N TYR A 155 -15.10 -9.28 23.67
CA TYR A 155 -14.18 -10.41 23.60
C TYR A 155 -14.92 -11.70 23.26
N ASN A 156 -14.24 -12.58 22.52
CA ASN A 156 -14.67 -13.94 22.28
C ASN A 156 -13.51 -14.87 22.67
N ASP A 157 -13.76 -15.78 23.61
CA ASP A 157 -12.73 -16.58 24.27
C ASP A 157 -11.56 -15.73 24.80
N ASN A 158 -10.39 -15.80 24.17
CA ASN A 158 -9.18 -15.06 24.53
C ASN A 158 -8.80 -13.97 23.51
N GLN A 159 -9.72 -13.58 22.62
CA GLN A 159 -9.44 -12.63 21.55
C GLN A 159 -10.34 -11.41 21.65
N ILE A 160 -9.81 -10.25 21.27
CA ILE A 160 -10.57 -9.00 21.16
C ILE A 160 -11.22 -8.97 19.78
N VAL A 161 -12.54 -8.75 19.76
CA VAL A 161 -13.36 -8.89 18.53
C VAL A 161 -14.20 -7.65 18.22
N ASP A 162 -14.39 -6.75 19.19
CA ASP A 162 -15.06 -5.48 18.95
C ASP A 162 -14.55 -4.41 19.91
N VAL A 163 -14.51 -3.16 19.47
CA VAL A 163 -14.25 -2.01 20.33
C VAL A 163 -15.21 -0.88 19.96
N ASN A 164 -15.90 -0.36 20.98
CA ASN A 164 -16.72 0.84 20.87
C ASN A 164 -16.20 1.91 21.82
N LEU A 165 -16.12 3.14 21.30
CA LEU A 165 -15.83 4.32 22.09
C LEU A 165 -17.10 5.16 22.20
N THR A 166 -17.52 5.43 23.42
CA THR A 166 -18.53 6.45 23.71
C THR A 166 -17.85 7.61 24.40
N SER A 167 -17.91 8.79 23.77
CA SER A 167 -17.46 10.03 24.39
C SER A 167 -18.61 10.62 25.20
N GLU A 168 -18.43 10.74 26.50
CA GLU A 168 -19.44 11.30 27.42
C GLU A 168 -18.89 12.55 28.11
N THR A 169 -19.77 13.30 28.79
CA THR A 169 -19.44 14.55 29.51
C THR A 169 -18.87 15.67 28.63
N LYS A 170 -19.72 16.66 28.34
CA LYS A 170 -19.33 17.90 27.66
C LYS A 170 -18.77 18.90 28.67
N ALA A 171 -17.50 19.28 28.52
CA ALA A 171 -16.89 20.33 29.33
C ALA A 171 -16.79 21.62 28.50
N LYS A 172 -17.33 22.73 29.03
CA LYS A 172 -17.24 24.04 28.37
C LYS A 172 -15.80 24.55 28.40
N LEU A 173 -15.27 24.91 27.24
CA LEU A 173 -13.94 25.47 27.09
C LEU A 173 -13.92 26.91 27.58
N THR A 174 -13.24 27.17 28.70
CA THR A 174 -13.07 28.51 29.27
C THR A 174 -11.65 28.69 29.81
N VAL A 175 -11.03 29.84 29.52
CA VAL A 175 -9.67 30.15 29.97
C VAL A 175 -9.64 30.23 31.50
N GLY A 176 -8.65 29.58 32.11
CA GLY A 176 -8.47 29.51 33.57
C GLY A 176 -9.33 28.45 34.26
N SER A 177 -10.12 27.68 33.53
CA SER A 177 -10.82 26.50 34.08
C SER A 177 -9.91 25.28 34.16
N LYS A 178 -10.26 24.34 35.05
CA LYS A 178 -9.62 23.04 35.16
C LYS A 178 -10.52 21.97 34.57
N MET A 179 -9.96 21.14 33.70
CA MET A 179 -10.67 20.05 33.04
C MET A 179 -10.13 18.71 33.50
N MET A 180 -11.02 17.86 34.01
CA MET A 180 -10.69 16.51 34.44
C MET A 180 -10.99 15.53 33.31
N PHE A 181 -9.95 14.85 32.81
CA PHE A 181 -10.12 13.76 31.85
C PHE A 181 -10.25 12.44 32.58
N THR A 182 -11.23 11.65 32.17
CA THR A 182 -11.54 10.36 32.80
C THR A 182 -11.79 9.29 31.74
N TYR A 183 -11.60 8.03 32.12
CA TYR A 183 -11.90 6.90 31.25
C TYR A 183 -12.56 5.77 32.03
N GLU A 184 -13.36 4.98 31.35
CA GLU A 184 -14.01 3.78 31.84
C GLU A 184 -13.77 2.64 30.84
N VAL A 185 -13.56 1.42 31.33
CA VAL A 185 -13.42 0.24 30.48
C VAL A 185 -14.42 -0.82 30.92
N THR A 186 -15.24 -1.27 29.98
CA THR A 186 -16.22 -2.34 30.18
C THR A 186 -16.00 -3.45 29.16
N TRP A 187 -15.83 -4.67 29.66
CA TRP A 187 -15.67 -5.87 28.84
C TRP A 187 -17.02 -6.58 28.69
N LYS A 188 -17.38 -6.91 27.44
CA LYS A 188 -18.61 -7.64 27.11
C LYS A 188 -18.29 -8.91 26.34
N PRO A 189 -18.86 -10.06 26.72
CA PRO A 189 -18.73 -11.27 25.90
C PRO A 189 -19.46 -11.05 24.57
N SER A 190 -18.85 -11.49 23.47
CA SER A 190 -19.40 -11.41 22.11
C SER A 190 -19.37 -12.78 21.45
N THR A 191 -20.37 -13.06 20.60
CA THR A 191 -20.43 -14.28 19.78
C THR A 191 -19.76 -14.11 18.42
N THR A 192 -19.17 -12.95 18.14
CA THR A 192 -18.48 -12.67 16.88
C THR A 192 -17.19 -13.46 16.78
N LEU A 193 -17.00 -14.19 15.68
CA LEU A 193 -15.75 -14.88 15.39
C LEU A 193 -14.64 -13.86 15.08
N PHE A 194 -13.41 -14.18 15.47
CA PHE A 194 -12.24 -13.33 15.25
C PHE A 194 -12.06 -12.94 13.77
N SER A 195 -12.25 -13.88 12.85
CA SER A 195 -12.13 -13.61 11.40
C SER A 195 -13.13 -12.58 10.87
N LYS A 196 -14.25 -12.36 11.58
CA LYS A 196 -15.30 -11.40 11.21
C LYS A 196 -15.23 -10.08 11.98
N ARG A 197 -14.22 -9.90 12.84
CA ARG A 197 -14.11 -8.69 13.67
C ARG A 197 -14.04 -7.39 12.85
N TYR A 198 -13.48 -7.46 11.64
CA TYR A 198 -13.39 -6.32 10.74
C TYR A 198 -14.65 -6.02 9.93
N ASP A 199 -15.63 -6.93 9.89
CA ASP A 199 -16.84 -6.77 9.07
C ASP A 199 -17.61 -5.49 9.44
N LYS A 200 -17.56 -5.09 10.72
CA LYS A 200 -18.14 -3.84 11.23
C LYS A 200 -17.60 -2.59 10.54
N TYR A 201 -16.32 -2.61 10.13
CA TYR A 201 -15.65 -1.47 9.49
C TYR A 201 -15.79 -1.49 7.96
N LEU A 202 -16.20 -2.64 7.40
CA LEU A 202 -16.30 -2.87 5.96
C LEU A 202 -17.72 -2.69 5.43
N ASP A 203 -18.57 -1.88 6.09
CA ASP A 203 -20.02 -1.82 5.85
C ASP A 203 -20.38 -1.91 4.35
N PRO A 204 -20.88 -3.07 3.91
CA PRO A 204 -21.21 -3.30 2.52
C PRO A 204 -22.28 -2.34 2.05
N ASN A 205 -23.19 -1.84 2.90
CA ASN A 205 -24.25 -0.92 2.46
C ASN A 205 -23.71 0.48 2.12
N PHE A 206 -22.62 0.90 2.79
CA PHE A 206 -21.93 2.14 2.50
C PHE A 206 -21.09 2.06 1.23
N PHE A 207 -20.40 0.94 1.00
CA PHE A 207 -19.53 0.74 -0.17
C PHE A 207 -20.23 0.15 -1.40
N GLN A 208 -21.33 -0.58 -1.23
CA GLN A 208 -22.11 -1.21 -2.31
C GLN A 208 -23.35 -0.37 -2.64
N HIS A 209 -23.14 0.80 -3.23
CA HIS A 209 -24.22 1.37 -4.03
C HIS A 209 -24.54 0.41 -5.20
N ARG A 210 -25.77 -0.13 -5.29
CA ARG A 210 -26.22 -1.01 -6.39
C ARG A 210 -25.95 -0.44 -7.80
N ILE A 211 -25.73 0.88 -7.87
CA ILE A 211 -25.36 1.64 -9.07
C ILE A 211 -23.99 1.18 -9.63
N HIS A 212 -23.07 0.69 -8.80
CA HIS A 212 -21.73 0.28 -9.25
C HIS A 212 -21.77 -1.01 -10.10
N TRP A 213 -22.59 -2.00 -9.74
CA TRP A 213 -22.69 -3.23 -10.53
C TRP A 213 -23.34 -2.99 -11.90
N PHE A 214 -24.31 -2.07 -11.98
CA PHE A 214 -24.87 -1.62 -13.26
C PHE A 214 -23.83 -0.93 -14.14
N SER A 215 -22.99 -0.07 -13.55
CA SER A 215 -21.87 0.58 -14.26
C SER A 215 -20.80 -0.43 -14.71
N ILE A 216 -20.45 -1.41 -13.88
CA ILE A 216 -19.54 -2.50 -14.25
C ILE A 216 -20.13 -3.29 -15.41
N PHE A 217 -21.38 -3.72 -15.33
CA PHE A 217 -22.01 -4.48 -16.41
C PHE A 217 -22.06 -3.68 -17.71
N ASN A 218 -22.44 -2.40 -17.64
CA ASN A 218 -22.50 -1.51 -18.81
C ASN A 218 -21.13 -1.29 -19.46
N SER A 219 -20.09 -1.03 -18.65
CA SER A 219 -18.72 -0.88 -19.14
C SER A 219 -18.15 -2.20 -19.68
N PHE A 220 -18.44 -3.33 -19.05
CA PHE A 220 -18.04 -4.66 -19.52
C PHE A 220 -18.71 -5.03 -20.84
N MET A 221 -20.01 -4.79 -21.00
CA MET A 221 -20.74 -5.01 -22.26
C MET A 221 -20.18 -4.12 -23.38
N MET A 222 -19.88 -2.85 -23.10
CA MET A 222 -19.23 -1.96 -24.06
C MET A 222 -17.86 -2.50 -24.49
N VAL A 223 -17.03 -3.00 -23.56
CA VAL A 223 -15.73 -3.58 -23.89
C VAL A 223 -15.88 -4.84 -24.76
N ILE A 224 -16.78 -5.77 -24.41
CA ILE A 224 -17.02 -6.97 -25.22
C ILE A 224 -17.50 -6.58 -26.62
N PHE A 225 -18.44 -5.64 -26.72
CA PHE A 225 -18.96 -5.18 -28.01
C PHE A 225 -17.85 -4.54 -28.86
N LEU A 226 -17.02 -3.69 -28.26
CA LEU A 226 -15.94 -2.99 -28.97
C LEU A 226 -14.82 -3.95 -29.39
N VAL A 227 -14.43 -4.89 -28.52
CA VAL A 227 -13.49 -5.97 -28.86
C VAL A 227 -14.06 -6.86 -29.97
N GLY A 228 -15.34 -7.21 -29.91
CA GLY A 228 -16.02 -7.99 -30.94
C GLY A 228 -16.06 -7.28 -32.29
N LEU A 229 -16.40 -5.99 -32.31
CA LEU A 229 -16.42 -5.15 -33.50
C LEU A 229 -15.01 -5.02 -34.09
N VAL A 230 -14.02 -4.66 -33.27
CA VAL A 230 -12.61 -4.53 -33.71
C VAL A 230 -12.08 -5.87 -34.22
N SER A 231 -12.36 -6.98 -33.53
CA SER A 231 -11.95 -8.32 -33.95
C SER A 231 -12.64 -8.75 -35.25
N MET A 232 -13.94 -8.43 -35.44
CA MET A 232 -14.64 -8.67 -36.70
C MET A 232 -14.02 -7.87 -37.86
N ILE A 233 -13.73 -6.58 -37.64
CA ILE A 233 -13.05 -5.74 -38.65
C ILE A 233 -11.69 -6.34 -38.96
N LEU A 234 -10.88 -6.66 -37.94
CA LEU A 234 -9.56 -7.24 -38.09
C LEU A 234 -9.60 -8.60 -38.83
N MET A 235 -10.52 -9.50 -38.46
CA MET A 235 -10.67 -10.79 -39.13
C MET A 235 -11.18 -10.64 -40.56
N ARG A 236 -12.02 -9.64 -40.83
CA ARG A 236 -12.50 -9.34 -42.18
C ARG A 236 -11.39 -8.75 -43.04
N THR A 237 -10.58 -7.83 -42.50
CA THR A 237 -9.42 -7.27 -43.22
C THR A 237 -8.35 -8.33 -43.43
N LEU A 238 -8.02 -9.15 -42.41
CA LEU A 238 -7.06 -10.26 -42.55
C LEU A 238 -7.53 -11.31 -43.57
N ARG A 239 -8.80 -11.74 -43.55
CA ARG A 239 -9.31 -12.69 -44.56
C ARG A 239 -9.28 -12.11 -45.96
N LYS A 240 -9.63 -10.82 -46.12
CA LYS A 240 -9.57 -10.13 -47.41
C LYS A 240 -8.12 -10.01 -47.90
N ASP A 241 -7.21 -9.65 -47.03
CA ASP A 241 -5.78 -9.56 -47.33
C ASP A 241 -5.22 -10.94 -47.72
N TYR A 242 -5.51 -11.98 -46.93
CA TYR A 242 -5.04 -13.34 -47.20
C TYR A 242 -5.56 -13.89 -48.54
N ALA A 243 -6.85 -13.68 -48.85
CA ALA A 243 -7.45 -14.09 -50.12
C ALA A 243 -6.92 -13.30 -51.33
N ARG A 244 -6.42 -12.07 -51.11
CA ARG A 244 -5.71 -11.30 -52.14
C ARG A 244 -4.34 -11.92 -52.42
N TYR A 245 -3.57 -12.24 -51.37
CA TYR A 245 -2.26 -12.87 -51.52
C TYR A 245 -2.33 -14.26 -52.15
N SER A 246 -3.32 -15.08 -51.77
CA SER A 246 -3.47 -16.40 -52.39
C SER A 246 -3.77 -16.34 -53.90
N LYS A 247 -4.33 -15.23 -54.39
CA LYS A 247 -4.53 -14.99 -55.83
C LYS A 247 -3.31 -14.39 -56.52
N GLU A 248 -2.50 -13.61 -55.80
CA GLU A 248 -1.26 -13.03 -56.33
C GLU A 248 -0.13 -14.09 -56.39
N ASP A 249 -0.11 -15.10 -55.52
CA ASP A 249 0.84 -16.25 -55.57
C ASP A 249 0.61 -17.18 -56.78
N ASP A 250 -0.60 -17.18 -57.37
CA ASP A 250 -0.95 -17.95 -58.58
C ASP A 250 -0.60 -17.21 -59.90
N LEU A 251 -0.16 -15.94 -59.82
CA LEU A 251 0.22 -15.10 -60.97
C LEU A 251 1.76 -14.97 -61.02
N ASP A 252 2.37 -15.74 -61.91
CA ASP A 252 3.80 -15.77 -62.33
C ASP A 252 4.85 -14.97 -61.53
N ASP A 253 5.86 -15.72 -61.06
CA ASP A 253 7.09 -15.37 -60.33
C ASP A 253 7.99 -14.25 -60.93
N MET A 254 7.57 -13.52 -61.96
CA MET A 254 8.38 -12.54 -62.71
C MET A 254 8.10 -11.06 -62.37
N GLU A 255 7.05 -10.74 -61.61
CA GLU A 255 6.73 -9.35 -61.19
C GLU A 255 6.91 -9.12 -59.67
N ARG A 256 7.46 -10.13 -58.98
CA ARG A 256 7.54 -10.26 -57.52
C ARG A 256 8.46 -9.25 -56.82
N ASP A 257 9.23 -8.46 -57.59
CA ASP A 257 10.23 -7.49 -57.08
C ASP A 257 9.75 -6.02 -57.09
N LEU A 258 8.52 -5.75 -57.53
CA LEU A 258 7.97 -4.38 -57.68
C LEU A 258 6.64 -4.14 -56.94
N GLY A 259 6.16 -5.12 -56.17
CA GLY A 259 4.99 -4.96 -55.34
C GLY A 259 5.30 -4.13 -54.10
N ASP A 260 5.07 -2.81 -54.17
CA ASP A 260 5.02 -1.92 -53.00
C ASP A 260 4.16 -2.57 -51.90
N GLU A 261 4.80 -3.16 -50.89
CA GLU A 261 4.12 -3.54 -49.65
C GLU A 261 3.42 -2.27 -49.14
N TYR A 262 2.09 -2.18 -49.11
CA TYR A 262 1.44 -0.93 -48.70
C TYR A 262 1.34 -0.83 -47.16
N GLY A 263 1.66 0.34 -46.60
CA GLY A 263 1.36 0.72 -45.22
C GLY A 263 2.25 0.07 -44.16
N TRP A 264 1.65 -0.48 -43.10
CA TRP A 264 2.35 -1.03 -41.93
C TRP A 264 3.27 -2.22 -42.25
N LYS A 265 3.01 -2.92 -43.36
CA LYS A 265 3.80 -4.08 -43.82
C LYS A 265 5.22 -3.70 -44.23
N GLN A 266 5.43 -2.47 -44.72
CA GLN A 266 6.77 -1.94 -45.00
C GLN A 266 7.69 -1.88 -43.77
N VAL A 267 7.07 -1.85 -42.58
CA VAL A 267 7.78 -1.71 -41.32
C VAL A 267 8.24 -3.08 -40.79
N HIS A 268 7.89 -4.20 -41.42
CA HIS A 268 8.22 -5.54 -40.90
C HIS A 268 9.73 -5.71 -40.64
N GLY A 269 10.58 -5.20 -41.55
CA GLY A 269 12.04 -5.19 -41.40
C GLY A 269 12.60 -4.08 -40.51
N ASP A 270 11.77 -3.10 -40.11
CA ASP A 270 12.16 -1.95 -39.27
C ASP A 270 11.71 -2.10 -37.81
N VAL A 271 10.65 -2.87 -37.52
CA VAL A 271 10.10 -3.09 -36.15
C VAL A 271 11.14 -3.71 -35.21
N PHE A 272 11.95 -4.63 -35.72
CA PHE A 272 12.93 -5.37 -34.92
C PHE A 272 14.29 -4.66 -34.81
N ARG A 273 14.43 -3.46 -35.38
CA ARG A 273 15.66 -2.70 -35.26
C ARG A 273 15.90 -2.28 -33.81
N SER A 274 17.16 -2.15 -33.41
CA SER A 274 17.50 -1.59 -32.11
C SER A 274 16.86 -0.21 -31.96
N ALA A 275 16.26 0.04 -30.79
CA ALA A 275 15.74 1.34 -30.43
C ALA A 275 16.87 2.38 -30.37
N SER A 276 16.54 3.67 -30.55
CA SER A 276 17.48 4.77 -30.40
C SER A 276 18.06 4.87 -28.99
N TYR A 277 17.26 4.47 -27.98
CA TYR A 277 17.63 4.44 -26.56
C TYR A 277 17.41 3.03 -25.98
N PRO A 278 18.24 2.03 -26.33
CA PRO A 278 18.01 0.64 -25.97
C PRO A 278 18.08 0.40 -24.46
N LEU A 279 18.91 1.18 -23.75
CA LEU A 279 19.06 1.09 -22.29
C LEU A 279 17.78 1.51 -21.55
N LEU A 280 17.18 2.65 -21.91
CA LEU A 280 15.95 3.13 -21.29
C LEU A 280 14.78 2.21 -21.65
N PHE A 281 14.64 1.87 -22.94
CA PHE A 281 13.55 1.05 -23.44
C PHE A 281 13.52 -0.34 -22.79
N SER A 282 14.65 -1.05 -22.79
CA SER A 282 14.74 -2.38 -22.14
C SER A 282 14.46 -2.33 -20.64
N SER A 283 14.91 -1.27 -19.96
CA SER A 283 14.69 -1.10 -18.52
C SER A 283 13.23 -0.80 -18.17
N LEU A 284 12.53 -0.01 -19.00
CA LEU A 284 11.10 0.24 -18.86
C LEU A 284 10.29 -1.04 -19.08
N VAL A 285 10.65 -1.84 -20.10
CA VAL A 285 9.99 -3.13 -20.37
C VAL A 285 10.18 -4.10 -19.21
N GLY A 286 11.42 -4.27 -18.72
CA GLY A 286 11.71 -5.13 -17.56
C GLY A 286 10.94 -4.70 -16.32
N SER A 287 10.94 -3.40 -16.00
CA SER A 287 10.17 -2.84 -14.89
C SER A 287 8.67 -3.07 -15.07
N GLY A 288 8.12 -2.91 -16.28
CA GLY A 288 6.71 -3.16 -16.58
C GLY A 288 6.29 -4.61 -16.34
N TYR A 289 7.09 -5.59 -16.77
CA TYR A 289 6.84 -7.01 -16.48
C TYR A 289 6.86 -7.29 -14.98
N GLN A 290 7.85 -6.73 -14.25
CA GLN A 290 7.93 -6.89 -12.80
C GLN A 290 6.68 -6.31 -12.12
N LEU A 291 6.27 -5.09 -12.44
CA LEU A 291 5.11 -4.44 -11.84
C LEU A 291 3.80 -5.19 -12.14
N ALA A 292 3.65 -5.73 -13.35
CA ALA A 292 2.49 -6.56 -13.70
C ALA A 292 2.43 -7.83 -12.85
N VAL A 293 3.57 -8.52 -12.66
CA VAL A 293 3.66 -9.72 -11.82
C VAL A 293 3.43 -9.39 -10.35
N VAL A 294 3.98 -8.29 -9.84
CA VAL A 294 3.76 -7.83 -8.46
C VAL A 294 2.28 -7.53 -8.24
N GLY A 295 1.65 -6.75 -9.12
CA GLY A 295 0.23 -6.43 -9.03
C GLY A 295 -0.64 -7.69 -9.02
N PHE A 296 -0.36 -8.64 -9.91
CA PHE A 296 -1.07 -9.91 -9.94
C PHE A 296 -0.90 -10.72 -8.64
N LEU A 297 0.34 -10.89 -8.16
CA LEU A 297 0.62 -11.67 -6.95
C LEU A 297 0.03 -11.03 -5.69
N VAL A 298 0.15 -9.71 -5.54
CA VAL A 298 -0.43 -8.99 -4.41
C VAL A 298 -1.95 -9.13 -4.41
N ILE A 299 -2.63 -8.98 -5.57
CA ILE A 299 -4.08 -9.18 -5.67
C ILE A 299 -4.48 -10.60 -5.24
N VAL A 300 -3.77 -11.62 -5.73
CA VAL A 300 -4.04 -13.03 -5.38
C VAL A 300 -3.83 -13.25 -3.88
N MET A 301 -2.74 -12.74 -3.30
CA MET A 301 -2.46 -12.86 -1.87
C MET A 301 -3.49 -12.08 -1.01
N SER A 302 -3.94 -10.91 -1.45
CA SER A 302 -4.99 -10.14 -0.77
C SER A 302 -6.33 -10.86 -0.76
N ILE A 303 -6.66 -11.64 -1.80
CA ILE A 303 -7.89 -12.43 -1.86
C ILE A 303 -7.81 -13.68 -0.98
N ILE A 304 -6.65 -14.33 -0.90
CA ILE A 304 -6.49 -15.61 -0.18
C ILE A 304 -6.17 -15.40 1.31
N GLY A 305 -5.36 -14.40 1.64
CA GLY A 305 -4.70 -14.27 2.94
C GLY A 305 -5.33 -13.26 3.90
N ASP A 306 -6.54 -12.77 3.61
CA ASP A 306 -7.25 -11.76 4.41
C ASP A 306 -6.34 -10.59 4.86
N LEU A 307 -5.40 -10.16 4.01
CA LEU A 307 -4.37 -9.14 4.32
C LEU A 307 -4.95 -7.76 4.74
N TYR A 308 -6.27 -7.59 4.68
CA TYR A 308 -6.98 -6.40 5.13
C TYR A 308 -7.23 -6.38 6.64
N THR A 309 -7.05 -7.50 7.35
CA THR A 309 -7.30 -7.60 8.80
C THR A 309 -6.17 -7.04 9.66
N GLU A 310 -4.97 -6.94 9.11
CA GLU A 310 -3.80 -6.42 9.82
C GLU A 310 -3.36 -5.08 9.23
N ARG A 311 -2.97 -4.16 10.11
CA ARG A 311 -2.45 -2.85 9.71
C ARG A 311 -1.14 -3.01 8.94
N GLY A 312 -0.95 -2.21 7.89
CA GLY A 312 0.28 -2.21 7.09
C GLY A 312 0.57 -3.49 6.27
N SER A 313 -0.17 -4.58 6.46
CA SER A 313 0.14 -5.91 5.90
C SER A 313 0.16 -5.95 4.36
N ILE A 314 -0.76 -5.24 3.69
CA ILE A 314 -0.77 -5.10 2.22
C ILE A 314 0.52 -4.44 1.72
N LEU A 315 0.99 -3.39 2.40
CA LEU A 315 2.20 -2.67 2.00
C LEU A 315 3.45 -3.50 2.28
N THR A 316 3.55 -4.14 3.45
CA THR A 316 4.64 -5.08 3.78
C THR A 316 4.73 -6.20 2.74
N THR A 317 3.59 -6.82 2.42
CA THR A 317 3.51 -7.87 1.41
C THR A 317 3.92 -7.35 0.03
N SER A 318 3.48 -6.14 -0.34
CA SER A 318 3.85 -5.53 -1.62
C SER A 318 5.35 -5.28 -1.74
N ILE A 319 6.01 -4.78 -0.68
CA ILE A 319 7.46 -4.58 -0.64
C ILE A 319 8.20 -5.92 -0.77
N PHE A 320 7.74 -6.94 -0.05
CA PHE A 320 8.33 -8.28 -0.10
C PHE A 320 8.18 -8.92 -1.49
N VAL A 321 6.97 -8.91 -2.06
CA VAL A 321 6.70 -9.46 -3.40
C VAL A 321 7.48 -8.69 -4.46
N TYR A 322 7.59 -7.36 -4.35
CA TYR A 322 8.43 -6.55 -5.25
C TYR A 322 9.89 -6.98 -5.19
N ALA A 323 10.44 -7.19 -3.99
CA ALA A 323 11.82 -7.66 -3.82
C ALA A 323 12.01 -9.09 -4.36
N ALA A 324 11.08 -10.01 -4.07
CA ALA A 324 11.14 -11.40 -4.53
C ALA A 324 11.04 -11.54 -6.06
N THR A 325 10.28 -10.65 -6.70
CA THR A 325 10.10 -10.63 -8.17
C THR A 325 11.17 -9.81 -8.91
N ALA A 326 12.15 -9.24 -8.22
CA ALA A 326 13.27 -8.53 -8.83
C ALA A 326 13.97 -9.30 -9.99
N PRO A 327 14.13 -10.64 -9.96
CA PRO A 327 14.70 -11.38 -11.09
C PRO A 327 13.89 -11.27 -12.38
N VAL A 328 12.56 -11.03 -12.32
CA VAL A 328 11.69 -10.85 -13.49
C VAL A 328 12.11 -9.61 -14.28
N ASN A 329 12.38 -8.50 -13.58
CA ASN A 329 12.86 -7.26 -14.18
C ASN A 329 14.15 -7.50 -14.96
N GLY A 330 15.11 -8.15 -14.31
CA GLY A 330 16.42 -8.44 -14.89
C GLY A 330 16.32 -9.40 -16.07
N TYR A 331 15.48 -10.43 -15.97
CA TYR A 331 15.30 -11.41 -17.03
C TYR A 331 14.76 -10.75 -18.31
N PHE A 332 13.65 -10.03 -18.22
CA PHE A 332 13.02 -9.40 -19.39
C PHE A 332 13.79 -8.19 -19.90
N GLY A 333 14.31 -7.34 -18.99
CA GLY A 333 15.12 -6.18 -19.38
C GLY A 333 16.48 -6.58 -19.96
N GLY A 334 17.18 -7.50 -19.31
CA GLY A 334 18.48 -8.00 -19.74
C GLY A 334 18.42 -8.75 -21.07
N SER A 335 17.44 -9.66 -21.23
CA SER A 335 17.24 -10.40 -22.49
C SER A 335 16.98 -9.45 -23.66
N LEU A 336 16.05 -8.50 -23.51
CA LEU A 336 15.72 -7.54 -24.55
C LEU A 336 16.90 -6.63 -24.90
N TYR A 337 17.66 -6.17 -23.90
CA TYR A 337 18.88 -5.38 -24.13
C TYR A 337 19.94 -6.15 -24.92
N SER A 338 20.09 -7.46 -24.64
CA SER A 338 20.98 -8.35 -25.38
C SER A 338 20.51 -8.55 -26.82
N ARG A 339 19.21 -8.74 -27.05
CA ARG A 339 18.61 -8.89 -28.40
C ARG A 339 18.79 -7.65 -29.27
N GLN A 340 18.90 -6.48 -28.67
CA GLN A 340 19.17 -5.20 -29.35
C GLN A 340 20.68 -4.91 -29.52
N SER A 341 21.54 -5.91 -29.34
CA SER A 341 23.00 -5.78 -29.46
C SER A 341 23.63 -4.78 -28.45
N GLY A 342 23.00 -4.62 -27.29
CA GLY A 342 23.49 -3.77 -26.21
C GLY A 342 24.76 -4.31 -25.54
N LYS A 343 25.86 -3.55 -25.58
CA LYS A 343 27.16 -3.97 -25.01
C LYS A 343 27.28 -3.72 -23.49
N GLY A 344 26.58 -2.70 -22.97
CA GLY A 344 26.73 -2.19 -21.60
C GLY A 344 25.75 -2.81 -20.59
N TRP A 345 25.70 -4.14 -20.49
CA TRP A 345 24.67 -4.85 -19.72
C TRP A 345 24.64 -4.52 -18.22
N ILE A 346 25.80 -4.28 -17.59
CA ILE A 346 25.87 -3.87 -16.17
C ILE A 346 25.18 -2.51 -15.98
N LYS A 347 25.38 -1.58 -16.93
CA LYS A 347 24.73 -0.26 -16.89
C LYS A 347 23.22 -0.40 -17.04
N GLN A 348 22.76 -1.27 -17.93
CA GLN A 348 21.34 -1.55 -18.09
C GLN A 348 20.75 -2.16 -16.81
N MET A 349 21.41 -3.16 -16.21
CA MET A 349 20.98 -3.77 -14.94
C MET A 349 20.86 -2.74 -13.83
N LEU A 350 21.90 -1.93 -13.59
CA LEU A 350 21.88 -0.89 -12.56
C LEU A 350 20.76 0.12 -12.81
N PHE A 351 20.61 0.57 -14.05
CA PHE A 351 19.55 1.51 -14.42
C PHE A 351 18.15 0.90 -14.24
N SER A 352 17.93 -0.34 -14.65
CA SER A 352 16.65 -1.06 -14.49
C SER A 352 16.28 -1.32 -13.03
N THR A 353 17.29 -1.59 -12.19
CA THR A 353 17.10 -1.77 -10.74
C THR A 353 16.68 -0.45 -10.09
N ALA A 354 17.34 0.66 -10.46
CA ALA A 354 17.15 1.95 -9.81
C ALA A 354 15.95 2.73 -10.34
N LEU A 355 15.56 2.56 -11.61
CA LEU A 355 14.59 3.43 -12.29
C LEU A 355 13.29 3.63 -11.50
N PHE A 356 12.59 2.53 -11.17
CA PHE A 356 11.31 2.62 -10.48
C PHE A 356 11.45 3.01 -9.00
N PRO A 357 12.33 2.38 -8.18
CA PRO A 357 12.56 2.82 -6.81
C PRO A 357 13.01 4.27 -6.69
N SER A 358 13.90 4.75 -7.57
CA SER A 358 14.36 6.15 -7.55
C SER A 358 13.24 7.13 -7.91
N MET A 359 12.34 6.79 -8.84
CA MET A 359 11.18 7.63 -9.13
C MET A 359 10.25 7.72 -7.92
N ILE A 360 9.91 6.59 -7.29
CA ILE A 360 9.07 6.58 -6.09
C ILE A 360 9.74 7.34 -4.95
N CYS A 361 10.99 7.01 -4.60
CA CYS A 361 11.72 7.67 -3.53
C CYS A 361 11.90 9.17 -3.79
N GLY A 362 12.11 9.59 -5.04
CA GLY A 362 12.18 11.00 -5.40
C GLY A 362 10.87 11.73 -5.13
N THR A 363 9.73 11.18 -5.56
CA THR A 363 8.42 11.76 -5.26
C THR A 363 8.09 11.75 -3.77
N ALA A 364 8.36 10.64 -3.08
CA ALA A 364 8.13 10.50 -1.65
C ALA A 364 9.00 11.47 -0.84
N PHE A 365 10.26 11.68 -1.23
CA PHE A 365 11.16 12.63 -0.56
C PHE A 365 10.66 14.08 -0.67
N LEU A 366 10.18 14.49 -1.86
CA LEU A 366 9.60 15.83 -2.05
C LEU A 366 8.35 16.04 -1.19
N ILE A 367 7.45 15.07 -1.17
CA ILE A 367 6.25 15.11 -0.32
C ILE A 367 6.63 15.13 1.15
N ASN A 368 7.63 14.34 1.53
CA ASN A 368 8.11 14.24 2.90
C ASN A 368 8.71 15.56 3.42
N PHE A 369 9.40 16.33 2.56
CA PHE A 369 9.89 17.65 2.93
C PHE A 369 8.74 18.61 3.31
N VAL A 370 7.65 18.57 2.55
CA VAL A 370 6.43 19.34 2.86
C VAL A 370 5.78 18.83 4.16
N ALA A 371 5.68 17.51 4.34
CA ALA A 371 5.12 16.92 5.55
C ALA A 371 5.90 17.32 6.82
N ILE A 372 7.24 17.31 6.75
CA ILE A 372 8.11 17.77 7.86
C ILE A 372 7.90 19.25 8.14
N TYR A 373 7.80 20.09 7.11
CA TYR A 373 7.59 21.53 7.27
C TYR A 373 6.31 21.85 8.05
N TYR A 374 5.22 21.13 7.76
CA TYR A 374 3.94 21.28 8.47
C TYR A 374 3.85 20.47 9.78
N ARG A 375 4.90 19.73 10.16
CA ARG A 375 4.88 18.75 11.27
C ARG A 375 3.69 17.80 11.21
N ALA A 376 3.35 17.36 9.99
CA ALA A 376 2.31 16.37 9.78
C ALA A 376 2.79 14.99 10.27
N SER A 377 1.88 14.19 10.81
CA SER A 377 2.17 12.82 11.28
C SER A 377 2.62 11.89 10.15
N ARG A 378 2.35 12.27 8.90
CA ARG A 378 2.75 11.49 7.70
C ARG A 378 4.20 11.65 7.30
N ALA A 379 5.00 12.39 8.08
CA ALA A 379 6.41 12.50 7.85
C ALA A 379 7.08 11.12 8.07
N ILE A 380 7.64 10.55 7.01
CA ILE A 380 8.37 9.29 7.07
C ILE A 380 9.68 9.53 7.84
N PRO A 381 9.97 8.75 8.89
CA PRO A 381 11.19 8.89 9.65
C PRO A 381 12.41 8.48 8.82
N PHE A 382 13.55 9.13 9.08
CA PHE A 382 14.79 8.90 8.33
C PHE A 382 15.25 7.43 8.37
N THR A 383 15.05 6.74 9.50
CA THR A 383 15.41 5.33 9.69
C THR A 383 14.65 4.41 8.73
N SER A 384 13.37 4.69 8.47
CA SER A 384 12.57 3.89 7.53
C SER A 384 13.03 4.10 6.09
N MET A 385 13.42 5.32 5.72
CA MET A 385 14.02 5.58 4.40
C MET A 385 15.34 4.83 4.21
N LEU A 386 16.20 4.82 5.24
CA LEU A 386 17.45 4.07 5.21
C LEU A 386 17.20 2.56 5.09
N SER A 387 16.17 2.05 5.76
CA SER A 387 15.76 0.64 5.69
C SER A 387 15.30 0.26 4.27
N VAL A 388 14.47 1.09 3.62
CA VAL A 388 14.06 0.88 2.21
C VAL A 388 15.25 0.94 1.26
N ALA A 389 16.19 1.88 1.46
CA ALA A 389 17.42 1.94 0.69
C ALA A 389 18.29 0.68 0.85
N ALA A 390 18.38 0.15 2.08
CA ALA A 390 19.08 -1.10 2.35
C ALA A 390 18.43 -2.30 1.63
N ILE A 391 17.10 -2.41 1.63
CA ILE A 391 16.38 -3.45 0.87
C ILE A 391 16.73 -3.35 -0.63
N CYS A 392 16.70 -2.15 -1.20
CA CYS A 392 17.06 -1.93 -2.60
C CYS A 392 18.49 -2.38 -2.92
N LEU A 393 19.46 -2.07 -2.06
CA LEU A 393 20.88 -2.37 -2.29
C LEU A 393 21.24 -3.83 -2.01
N PHE A 394 20.73 -4.42 -0.93
CA PHE A 394 21.16 -5.74 -0.46
C PHE A 394 20.24 -6.89 -0.88
N VAL A 395 19.01 -6.60 -1.29
CA VAL A 395 18.05 -7.64 -1.71
C VAL A 395 17.71 -7.49 -3.19
N ILE A 396 17.22 -6.33 -3.60
CA ILE A 396 16.70 -6.14 -4.96
C ILE A 396 17.82 -6.17 -6.00
N LEU A 397 18.91 -5.45 -5.76
CA LEU A 397 20.05 -5.39 -6.68
C LEU A 397 20.68 -6.77 -6.98
N PRO A 398 21.05 -7.61 -5.98
CA PRO A 398 21.62 -8.93 -6.26
C PRO A 398 20.61 -9.89 -6.91
N LEU A 399 19.33 -9.86 -6.52
CA LEU A 399 18.31 -10.68 -7.17
C LEU A 399 18.08 -10.26 -8.64
N ASN A 400 18.11 -8.95 -8.92
CA ASN A 400 17.99 -8.44 -10.28
C ASN A 400 19.21 -8.80 -11.14
N LEU A 401 20.42 -8.83 -10.55
CA LEU A 401 21.63 -9.32 -11.22
C LEU A 401 21.45 -10.78 -11.67
N VAL A 402 20.96 -11.66 -10.80
CA VAL A 402 20.69 -13.07 -11.15
C VAL A 402 19.72 -13.16 -12.33
N GLY A 403 18.60 -12.42 -12.26
CA GLY A 403 17.62 -12.35 -13.35
C GLY A 403 18.24 -11.88 -14.67
N THR A 404 19.08 -10.85 -14.60
CA THR A 404 19.76 -10.28 -15.78
C THR A 404 20.71 -11.28 -16.43
N VAL A 405 21.51 -11.99 -15.63
CA VAL A 405 22.43 -13.02 -16.14
C VAL A 405 21.65 -14.16 -16.82
N LEU A 406 20.58 -14.64 -16.19
CA LEU A 406 19.72 -15.68 -16.76
C LEU A 406 19.04 -15.23 -18.05
N GLY A 407 18.46 -14.03 -18.07
CA GLY A 407 17.78 -13.48 -19.25
C GLY A 407 18.69 -13.34 -20.45
N ARG A 408 19.93 -12.87 -20.25
CA ARG A 408 20.90 -12.73 -21.33
C ARG A 408 21.40 -14.08 -21.87
N ASN A 409 21.59 -15.06 -21.00
CA ASN A 409 22.11 -16.37 -21.42
C ASN A 409 21.02 -17.24 -22.08
N MET A 410 19.76 -17.15 -21.62
CA MET A 410 18.68 -18.01 -22.11
C MET A 410 17.87 -17.39 -23.26
N ALA A 411 17.65 -16.08 -23.23
CA ALA A 411 16.76 -15.38 -24.15
C ALA A 411 17.40 -14.12 -24.77
N GLY A 412 18.72 -14.00 -24.66
CA GLY A 412 19.46 -12.85 -25.18
C GLY A 412 19.81 -12.93 -26.65
N THR A 413 19.66 -14.10 -27.28
CA THR A 413 19.84 -14.27 -28.73
C THR A 413 18.60 -13.75 -29.47
N PRO A 414 18.76 -12.85 -30.45
CA PRO A 414 17.64 -12.40 -31.25
C PRO A 414 17.13 -13.51 -32.17
N ASP A 415 15.85 -13.87 -32.02
CA ASP A 415 15.12 -14.75 -32.93
C ASP A 415 14.02 -13.92 -33.60
N TYR A 416 14.35 -13.36 -34.76
CA TYR A 416 13.45 -12.48 -35.51
C TYR A 416 12.84 -13.24 -36.69
N PRO A 417 11.51 -13.14 -36.92
CA PRO A 417 10.83 -13.89 -37.97
C PRO A 417 11.18 -13.42 -39.40
N CYS A 418 11.90 -12.30 -39.53
CA CYS A 418 12.28 -11.71 -40.81
C CYS A 418 13.65 -11.03 -40.73
N ARG A 419 14.25 -10.78 -41.90
CA ARG A 419 15.50 -10.02 -42.02
C ARG A 419 15.27 -8.55 -41.63
N ILE A 420 16.17 -8.00 -40.82
CA ILE A 420 16.12 -6.60 -40.39
C ILE A 420 16.80 -5.71 -41.43
N ASN A 421 16.18 -4.57 -41.71
CA ASN A 421 16.76 -3.53 -42.56
C ASN A 421 17.89 -2.80 -41.82
N THR A 422 19.01 -2.60 -42.50
CA THR A 422 20.18 -1.90 -41.93
C THR A 422 19.96 -0.38 -41.81
N VAL A 423 19.16 0.19 -42.71
CA VAL A 423 18.88 1.63 -42.77
C VAL A 423 17.38 1.86 -42.53
N PRO A 424 16.98 2.83 -41.68
CA PRO A 424 15.59 3.25 -41.57
C PRO A 424 15.02 3.64 -42.91
N ARG A 425 13.82 3.15 -43.23
CA ARG A 425 13.08 3.70 -44.36
C ARG A 425 12.75 5.17 -44.11
N PRO A 426 12.85 6.04 -45.13
CA PRO A 426 12.38 7.41 -45.02
C PRO A 426 10.87 7.40 -44.77
N ILE A 427 10.42 8.20 -43.80
CA ILE A 427 8.99 8.36 -43.53
C ILE A 427 8.41 9.15 -44.71
N PRO A 428 7.39 8.62 -45.43
CA PRO A 428 6.77 9.35 -46.53
C PRO A 428 6.19 10.67 -46.01
N GLU A 429 6.35 11.75 -46.76
CA GLU A 429 5.68 13.00 -46.44
C GLU A 429 4.17 12.80 -46.47
N LYS A 430 3.48 13.36 -45.47
CA LYS A 430 2.03 13.25 -45.32
C LYS A 430 1.38 13.96 -46.52
N LYS A 431 0.75 13.19 -47.42
CA LYS A 431 -0.05 13.73 -48.52
C LYS A 431 -1.30 14.44 -48.01
#